data_AF-A0A453S627-F1
#
_entry.id   AF-A0A453S627-F1
#
_cell.length_a   1.000
_cell.length_b   1.000
_cell.length_c   1.000
_cell.angle_alpha   90.00
_cell.angle_beta   90.00
_cell.angle_gamma   90.00
#
_symmetry.space_group_name_H-M   'P 1'
#
loop_
_entity.id
_entity.type
_entity.pdbx_description
1 polymer ?
#
loop_
_entity_poly.entity_id
_entity_poly.type
_entity_poly.pdbx_seq_one_letter_code
_entity_poly.pdbx_strand_id
1 'polypeptide(L)'
;MWLHTHLIQDMLSICREVFKGGVHYAWASVPTYPSGVIGFLLCAKDGPPVDFLTPVNPIEKIEGATKDGREMRFYNSEIHRAAFILPTFVKRELEAYNTSTEKEKPEKPAAKPVKMKVMRDSAITAS
;
A
#
# COMPACT_ATOMS: atom_id res chain seq x y z
N MET A 1 -5.66 -11.09 -11.86
CA MET A 1 -6.79 -10.18 -12.10
C MET A 1 -8.03 -10.92 -12.60
N TRP A 2 -7.99 -11.64 -13.72
CA TRP A 2 -9.18 -12.32 -14.26
C TRP A 2 -9.53 -13.67 -13.62
N LEU A 3 -8.53 -14.39 -13.11
CA LEU A 3 -8.69 -15.79 -12.67
C LEU A 3 -8.62 -15.98 -11.14
N HIS A 4 -8.05 -15.02 -10.42
CA HIS A 4 -7.56 -15.24 -9.05
C HIS A 4 -7.83 -14.05 -8.12
N THR A 5 -8.97 -13.36 -8.23
CA THR A 5 -9.19 -12.15 -7.42
C THR A 5 -9.18 -12.42 -5.91
N HIS A 6 -9.75 -13.54 -5.44
CA HIS A 6 -9.73 -13.91 -4.02
C HIS A 6 -8.30 -14.02 -3.46
N LEU A 7 -7.43 -14.75 -4.16
CA LEU A 7 -6.02 -14.87 -3.74
C LEU A 7 -5.31 -13.50 -3.72
N ILE A 8 -5.61 -12.63 -4.69
CA ILE A 8 -5.02 -11.28 -4.73
C ILE A 8 -5.50 -10.44 -3.54
N GLN A 9 -6.77 -10.56 -3.15
CA GLN A 9 -7.33 -9.88 -1.97
C GLN A 9 -6.63 -10.33 -0.69
N ASP A 10 -6.47 -11.64 -0.49
CA ASP A 10 -5.81 -12.20 0.69
C ASP A 10 -4.35 -11.72 0.80
N MET A 11 -3.62 -11.76 -0.33
CA MET A 11 -2.24 -11.28 -0.39
C MET A 11 -2.14 -9.77 -0.11
N LEU A 12 -3.07 -8.96 -0.64
CA LEU A 12 -3.14 -7.53 -0.34
C LEU A 12 -3.40 -7.27 1.14
N SER A 13 -4.25 -8.06 1.79
CA SER A 13 -4.51 -7.96 3.22
C SER A 13 -3.24 -8.18 4.03
N ILE A 14 -2.55 -9.29 3.77
CA ILE A 14 -1.30 -9.65 4.45
C ILE A 14 -0.25 -8.57 4.21
N CYS A 15 -0.10 -8.09 2.98
CA CYS A 15 0.82 -7.02 2.67
C CYS A 15 0.52 -5.72 3.44
N ARG A 16 -0.76 -5.33 3.60
CA ARG A 16 -1.13 -4.14 4.38
C ARG A 16 -0.89 -4.31 5.88
N GLU A 17 -1.00 -5.53 6.39
CA GLU A 17 -0.67 -5.83 7.78
C GLU A 17 0.83 -5.76 8.04
N VAL A 18 1.66 -6.23 7.09
CA VAL A 18 3.12 -6.30 7.22
C VAL A 18 3.80 -4.96 6.89
N PHE A 19 3.43 -4.32 5.79
CA PHE A 19 4.11 -3.13 5.26
C PHE A 19 3.38 -1.84 5.67
N LYS A 20 4.11 -0.90 6.29
CA LYS A 20 3.55 0.34 6.86
C LYS A 20 3.70 1.58 5.99
N GLY A 21 4.46 1.50 4.90
CA GLY A 21 4.55 2.58 3.92
C GLY A 21 3.29 2.60 3.04
N GLY A 22 3.39 2.03 1.84
CA GLY A 22 2.29 1.93 0.88
C GLY A 22 2.19 0.54 0.29
N VAL A 23 0.97 0.12 -0.06
CA VAL A 23 0.69 -1.17 -0.71
C VAL A 23 -0.19 -0.92 -1.93
N HIS A 24 0.30 -1.28 -3.12
CA HIS A 24 -0.39 -1.07 -4.39
C HIS A 24 -0.35 -2.35 -5.22
N TYR A 25 -1.36 -2.50 -6.07
CA TYR A 25 -1.43 -3.57 -7.06
C TYR A 25 -1.30 -2.96 -8.46
N ALA A 26 -0.36 -3.49 -9.25
CA ALA A 26 -0.17 -3.14 -10.65
C ALA A 26 -0.39 -4.38 -11.54
N TRP A 27 -0.57 -4.18 -12.83
CA TRP A 27 -0.67 -5.29 -13.78
C TRP A 27 -0.02 -4.96 -15.12
N ALA A 28 0.30 -6.00 -15.89
CA ALA A 28 0.82 -5.86 -17.25
C ALA A 28 0.27 -6.96 -18.17
N SER A 29 0.29 -6.68 -19.47
CA SER A 29 -0.02 -7.64 -20.51
C SER A 29 1.19 -8.55 -20.77
N VAL A 30 0.98 -9.86 -20.68
CA VAL A 30 1.96 -10.89 -21.05
C VAL A 30 1.19 -11.99 -21.77
N PRO A 31 1.21 -12.02 -23.12
CA PRO A 31 0.30 -12.88 -23.90
C PRO A 31 0.37 -14.37 -23.56
N THR A 32 1.53 -14.85 -23.12
CA THR A 32 1.76 -16.26 -22.80
C THR A 32 1.37 -16.63 -21.36
N TYR A 33 1.02 -15.67 -20.51
CA TYR A 33 0.48 -15.96 -19.18
C TYR A 33 -1.02 -16.32 -19.29
N PRO A 34 -1.55 -17.16 -18.38
CA PRO A 34 -2.98 -17.42 -18.31
C PRO A 34 -3.79 -16.12 -18.25
N SER A 35 -4.87 -16.02 -19.01
CA SER A 35 -5.67 -14.78 -19.21
C SER A 35 -4.93 -13.59 -19.87
N GLY A 36 -3.70 -13.79 -20.36
CA GLY A 36 -2.92 -12.78 -21.09
C GLY A 36 -2.34 -11.64 -20.22
N VAL A 37 -2.47 -11.74 -18.89
CA VAL A 37 -2.05 -10.69 -17.96
C VAL A 37 -1.42 -11.27 -16.70
N ILE A 38 -0.57 -10.47 -16.05
CA ILE A 38 0.01 -10.78 -14.74
C ILE A 38 -0.14 -9.57 -13.81
N GLY A 39 -0.25 -9.83 -12.50
CA GLY A 39 -0.32 -8.83 -11.45
C GLY A 39 0.96 -8.74 -10.62
N PHE A 40 1.21 -7.57 -10.03
CA PHE A 40 2.33 -7.29 -9.16
C PHE A 40 1.84 -6.61 -7.88
N LEU A 41 2.38 -7.03 -6.74
CA LEU A 41 2.19 -6.35 -5.45
C LEU A 41 3.43 -5.52 -5.15
N LEU A 42 3.22 -4.21 -5.02
CA LEU A 42 4.27 -3.26 -4.67
C LEU A 42 4.03 -2.78 -3.25
N CYS A 43 5.01 -3.01 -2.38
CA CYS A 43 4.93 -2.67 -0.96
C CYS A 43 6.15 -1.85 -0.54
N ALA A 44 5.94 -0.78 0.23
CA ALA A 44 7.02 -0.01 0.85
C ALA A 44 7.10 -0.31 2.34
N LYS A 45 8.32 -0.46 2.85
CA LYS A 45 8.59 -0.56 4.29
C LYS A 45 8.24 0.74 4.99
N ASP A 46 8.23 0.70 6.32
CA ASP A 46 8.13 1.91 7.13
C ASP A 46 9.29 2.88 6.82
N GLY A 47 9.01 4.18 6.78
CA GLY A 47 9.97 5.21 6.38
C GLY A 47 9.37 6.32 5.50
N PRO A 48 10.19 6.99 4.68
CA PRO A 48 9.73 8.04 3.79
C PRO A 48 8.60 7.55 2.86
N PRO A 49 7.57 8.38 2.61
CA PRO A 49 6.49 8.02 1.71
C PRO A 49 7.00 7.64 0.32
N VAL A 50 6.52 6.51 -0.21
CA VAL A 50 6.83 6.04 -1.56
C VAL A 50 5.58 6.17 -2.42
N ASP A 51 5.62 7.06 -3.42
CA ASP A 51 4.60 7.12 -4.47
C ASP A 51 4.95 6.09 -5.56
N PHE A 52 4.21 4.97 -5.57
CA PHE A 52 4.38 3.95 -6.61
C PHE A 52 3.74 4.34 -7.94
N LEU A 53 2.78 5.27 -7.98
CA LEU A 53 2.09 5.64 -9.22
C LEU A 53 2.97 6.51 -10.12
N THR A 54 3.86 7.30 -9.52
CA THR A 54 4.78 8.18 -10.24
C THR A 54 6.22 7.68 -10.12
N PRO A 55 6.89 7.28 -11.23
CA PRO A 55 8.28 6.86 -11.14
C PRO A 55 9.17 8.05 -10.76
N VAL A 56 9.83 7.97 -9.59
CA VAL A 56 10.71 9.04 -9.07
C VAL A 56 11.97 9.24 -9.93
N ASN A 57 12.44 8.18 -10.59
CA ASN A 57 13.55 8.21 -11.52
C ASN A 57 13.11 7.62 -12.88
N PRO A 58 12.46 8.41 -13.75
CA PRO A 58 12.01 7.98 -15.07
C PRO A 58 13.16 7.43 -15.92
N ILE A 59 12.97 6.26 -16.55
CA ILE A 59 14.02 5.59 -17.33
C ILE A 59 14.51 6.46 -18.50
N GLU A 60 13.64 7.30 -19.05
CA GLU A 60 13.91 8.21 -20.16
C GLU A 60 14.89 9.32 -19.78
N LYS A 61 15.04 9.60 -18.48
CA LYS A 61 15.97 10.61 -17.95
C LYS A 61 17.31 10.03 -17.51
N ILE A 62 17.48 8.71 -17.56
CA ILE A 62 18.70 8.04 -17.11
C ILE A 62 19.66 7.95 -18.31
N GLU A 63 20.83 8.58 -18.19
CA GLU A 63 21.85 8.51 -19.22
C GLU A 63 22.29 7.07 -19.48
N GLY A 64 22.34 6.68 -20.76
CA GLY A 64 22.73 5.33 -21.18
C GLY A 64 21.65 4.26 -21.04
N ALA A 65 20.48 4.56 -20.46
CA ALA A 65 19.40 3.59 -20.33
C ALA A 65 18.80 3.16 -21.68
N THR A 66 18.94 3.99 -22.71
CA THR A 66 18.46 3.72 -24.08
C THR A 66 19.59 3.49 -25.08
N LYS A 67 20.86 3.50 -24.65
CA LYS A 67 22.03 3.28 -25.50
C LYS A 67 22.48 1.81 -25.42
N ASP A 68 23.27 1.38 -26.40
CA ASP A 68 23.95 0.08 -26.43
C ASP A 68 23.05 -1.18 -26.36
N GLY A 69 21.98 -1.19 -27.15
CA GLY A 69 21.12 -2.38 -27.31
C GLY A 69 20.21 -2.69 -26.11
N ARG A 70 20.16 -1.79 -25.11
CA ARG A 70 19.25 -1.85 -23.96
C ARG A 70 17.96 -1.07 -24.18
N GLU A 71 17.47 -1.01 -25.42
CA GLU A 71 16.22 -0.31 -25.71
C GLU A 71 15.06 -0.99 -24.99
N MET A 72 14.35 -0.23 -24.13
CA MET A 72 13.17 -0.76 -23.45
C MET A 72 12.05 -1.01 -24.44
N ARG A 73 11.65 -2.28 -24.55
CA ARG A 73 10.64 -2.71 -25.53
C ARG A 73 9.20 -2.54 -25.05
N PHE A 74 8.99 -2.47 -23.74
CA PHE A 74 7.65 -2.46 -23.14
C PHE A 74 7.50 -1.37 -22.08
N TYR A 75 8.42 -1.33 -21.11
CA TYR A 75 8.36 -0.38 -20.02
C TYR A 75 8.72 1.04 -20.48
N ASN A 76 7.91 2.00 -20.09
CA ASN A 76 8.20 3.43 -20.07
C ASN A 76 7.39 4.08 -18.94
N SER A 77 7.63 5.35 -18.66
CA SER A 77 6.98 6.06 -17.56
C SER A 77 5.46 6.18 -17.68
N GLU A 78 4.92 6.13 -18.91
CA GLU A 78 3.47 6.16 -19.14
C GLU A 78 2.84 4.79 -18.87
N ILE A 79 3.46 3.71 -19.35
CA ILE A 79 3.07 2.33 -19.07
C ILE A 79 3.14 2.04 -17.57
N HIS A 80 4.15 2.57 -16.87
CA HIS A 80 4.25 2.48 -15.41
C HIS A 80 3.00 3.03 -14.72
N ARG A 81 2.59 4.26 -15.07
CA ARG A 81 1.39 4.90 -14.50
C ARG A 81 0.13 4.11 -14.84
N ALA A 82 0.01 3.69 -16.10
CA ALA A 82 -1.13 2.94 -16.61
C ALA A 82 -1.28 1.57 -15.93
N ALA A 83 -0.18 0.94 -15.50
CA ALA A 83 -0.20 -0.36 -14.82
C ALA A 83 -1.00 -0.35 -13.51
N PHE A 84 -1.22 0.82 -12.88
CA PHE A 84 -2.03 0.96 -11.67
C PHE A 84 -3.52 1.26 -11.97
N ILE A 85 -3.88 1.46 -13.23
CA ILE A 85 -5.26 1.68 -13.65
C ILE A 85 -5.93 0.32 -13.83
N LEU A 86 -6.85 -0.01 -12.93
CA LEU A 86 -7.52 -1.31 -12.89
C LEU A 86 -8.90 -1.24 -13.57
N PRO A 87 -9.35 -2.32 -14.24
CA PRO A 87 -10.73 -2.46 -14.66
C PRO A 87 -11.71 -2.29 -13.49
N THR A 88 -12.88 -1.73 -13.76
CA THR A 88 -13.88 -1.36 -12.73
C THR A 88 -14.24 -2.51 -11.79
N PHE A 89 -14.44 -3.72 -12.31
CA PHE A 89 -14.84 -4.86 -11.48
C PHE A 89 -13.72 -5.25 -10.48
N VAL A 90 -12.46 -5.16 -10.91
CA VAL A 90 -11.28 -5.49 -10.10
C VAL A 90 -11.12 -4.45 -9.00
N LYS A 91 -11.21 -3.17 -9.38
CA LYS A 91 -11.15 -2.08 -8.41
C LYS A 91 -12.19 -2.27 -7.31
N ARG A 92 -13.44 -2.57 -7.68
CA ARG A 92 -14.52 -2.85 -6.74
C ARG A 92 -14.21 -4.05 -5.84
N GLU A 93 -13.72 -5.15 -6.40
CA GLU A 93 -13.38 -6.35 -5.62
C GLU A 93 -12.25 -6.06 -4.62
N LEU A 94 -11.18 -5.37 -5.05
CA LEU A 94 -10.05 -5.04 -4.18
C LEU A 94 -10.39 -4.00 -3.10
N GLU A 95 -11.34 -3.09 -3.36
CA GLU A 95 -11.82 -2.11 -2.39
C GLU A 95 -12.78 -2.72 -1.36
N ALA A 96 -13.70 -3.59 -1.79
CA ALA A 96 -14.69 -4.21 -0.91
C ALA A 96 -14.05 -5.06 0.21
N TYR A 97 -12.89 -5.66 -0.07
CA TYR A 97 -12.15 -6.42 0.93
C TYR A 97 -11.61 -5.52 2.06
N ASN A 98 -11.21 -4.29 1.76
CA ASN A 98 -10.68 -3.35 2.77
C ASN A 98 -11.72 -2.95 3.80
N THR A 99 -12.99 -2.84 3.40
CA THR A 99 -14.09 -2.44 4.29
C THR A 99 -14.60 -3.59 5.15
N SER A 100 -14.28 -4.83 4.79
CA SER A 100 -14.72 -6.04 5.50
C SER A 100 -13.84 -6.31 6.72
N THR A 101 -12.53 -6.08 6.62
CA THR A 101 -11.56 -6.28 7.71
C THR A 101 -11.61 -5.17 8.77
N GLU A 102 -12.09 -3.97 8.45
CA GLU A 102 -12.30 -2.91 9.44
C GLU A 102 -13.46 -3.23 10.40
N LYS A 103 -14.45 -4.00 9.97
CA LYS A 103 -15.63 -4.36 10.79
C LYS A 103 -15.36 -5.48 11.81
N GLU A 104 -14.25 -6.22 11.67
CA GLU A 104 -13.87 -7.30 12.59
C GLU A 104 -12.86 -6.89 13.67
N LYS A 105 -12.42 -5.62 13.69
CA LYS A 105 -11.47 -5.17 14.72
C LYS A 105 -12.18 -5.01 16.08
N PRO A 106 -11.76 -5.69 17.15
CA PRO A 106 -12.38 -5.52 18.47
C PRO A 106 -12.21 -4.08 18.95
N GLU A 107 -13.30 -3.46 19.40
CA GLU A 107 -13.25 -2.17 20.09
C GLU A 107 -12.27 -2.27 21.27
N LYS A 108 -11.26 -1.40 21.28
CA LYS A 108 -10.29 -1.34 22.39
C LYS A 108 -11.04 -0.92 23.66
N PRO A 109 -10.91 -1.63 24.80
CA PRO A 109 -11.61 -1.23 26.02
C PRO A 109 -11.13 0.16 26.46
N ALA A 110 -12.07 1.05 26.73
CA ALA A 110 -11.79 2.39 27.25
C ALA A 110 -10.87 2.30 28.48
N ALA A 111 -9.74 3.01 28.44
CA ALA A 111 -8.80 3.07 29.55
C ALA A 111 -9.49 3.65 30.79
N LYS A 112 -9.42 2.92 31.91
CA LYS A 112 -9.98 3.39 33.19
C LYS A 112 -9.23 4.65 33.65
N PRO A 113 -9.94 5.66 34.19
CA PRO A 113 -9.32 6.91 34.61
C PRO A 113 -8.34 6.68 35.77
N VAL A 114 -7.12 7.18 35.62
CA VAL A 114 -6.08 7.17 36.65
C VAL A 114 -6.51 8.10 37.79
N LYS A 115 -6.71 7.55 38.98
CA LYS A 115 -6.96 8.36 40.18
C LYS A 115 -5.68 9.09 40.58
N MET A 116 -5.61 10.40 40.36
CA MET A 116 -4.59 11.26 40.97
C MET A 116 -4.82 11.30 42.48
N LYS A 117 -3.80 10.89 43.24
CA LYS A 117 -3.76 11.07 44.70
C LYS A 117 -3.30 12.49 44.99
N VAL A 118 -4.23 13.35 45.39
CA VAL A 118 -3.91 14.71 45.85
C VAL A 118 -3.25 14.61 47.22
N MET A 119 -1.96 14.95 47.29
CA MET A 119 -1.24 15.15 48.55
C MET A 119 -1.64 16.53 49.09
N ARG A 120 -2.25 16.57 50.27
CA ARG A 120 -2.50 17.80 51.03
C ARG A 120 -1.36 17.97 52.02
N ASP A 121 -0.47 18.92 51.76
CA ASP A 121 0.41 19.42 52.82
C ASP A 121 -0.13 20.76 53.32
N SER A 122 -0.35 20.76 54.62
CA SER A 122 -0.94 21.82 55.42
C SER A 122 0.22 22.49 56.16
N ALA A 123 0.35 23.81 56.04
CA ALA A 123 0.76 24.72 57.11
C ALA A 123 1.03 26.12 56.54
N ILE A 124 0.09 27.03 56.80
CA ILE A 124 0.37 28.45 56.97
C ILE A 124 0.52 28.66 58.47
N THR A 125 1.65 29.19 58.93
CA THR A 125 1.74 29.92 60.20
C THR A 125 2.65 31.12 60.01
N ALA A 126 2.07 32.29 60.26
CA ALA A 126 2.71 33.59 60.27
C ALA A 126 3.50 33.81 61.57
N SER A 127 4.64 34.49 61.47
CA SER A 127 5.16 35.51 62.41
C SER A 127 6.33 36.22 61.75
#